data_AF-A0A9Q0Z271-F1
#
_entry.id   AF-A0A9Q0Z271-F1
#
_cell.length_a   1.000
_cell.length_b   1.000
_cell.length_c   1.000
_cell.angle_alpha   90.00
_cell.angle_beta   90.00
_cell.angle_gamma   90.00
#
_symmetry.space_group_name_H-M   'P 1'
#
loop_
_entity.id
_entity.type
_entity.pdbx_description
1 polymer ?
#
loop_
_entity_poly.entity_id
_entity_poly.type
_entity_poly.pdbx_seq_one_letter_code
_entity_poly.pdbx_strand_id
1 'polypeptide(L)'
;MARDGISLSVQATDSSAVPLEQKISLALRLISPLERREVPAARNFQPQQQQQQNQDSNDGELKRCNWITKNSDKVYVAFHDECWGVPVYDDNQLFELLALSGMLMDYNWTEILKRKEVFREAF
;
A
#
# COMPACT_ATOMS: atom_id res chain seq x y z
N MET A 1 64.13 -43.63 13.57
CA MET A 1 63.76 -42.69 12.49
C MET A 1 62.27 -42.86 12.26
N ALA A 2 61.47 -41.91 12.74
CA ALA A 2 60.02 -42.05 12.89
C ALA A 2 59.27 -41.83 11.57
N ARG A 3 58.29 -42.69 11.32
CA ARG A 3 57.08 -42.40 10.55
C ARG A 3 55.91 -42.49 11.52
N ASP A 4 55.02 -41.50 11.49
CA ASP A 4 53.58 -41.66 11.27
C ASP A 4 52.92 -40.29 11.27
N GLY A 5 51.91 -40.13 10.40
CA GLY A 5 51.24 -38.86 10.13
C GLY A 5 49.89 -38.69 10.84
N ILE A 6 49.18 -37.69 10.31
CA ILE A 6 47.76 -37.30 10.52
C ILE A 6 47.50 -36.35 11.71
N SER A 7 47.15 -35.09 11.43
CA SER A 7 45.74 -34.66 11.34
C SER A 7 45.60 -33.13 11.22
N LEU A 8 44.75 -32.69 10.30
CA LEU A 8 44.28 -31.31 10.13
C LEU A 8 43.65 -30.78 11.43
N SER A 9 43.99 -29.55 11.81
CA SER A 9 43.10 -28.71 12.62
C SER A 9 42.82 -27.41 11.87
N VAL A 10 41.61 -27.36 11.31
CA VAL A 10 40.94 -26.15 10.81
C VAL A 10 40.82 -25.14 11.94
N GLN A 11 41.12 -23.88 11.67
CA GLN A 11 40.39 -22.75 12.24
C GLN A 11 40.50 -21.56 11.28
N ALA A 12 39.64 -21.58 10.26
CA ALA A 12 39.20 -20.38 9.60
C ALA A 12 38.26 -19.67 10.58
N THR A 13 38.75 -18.67 11.30
CA THR A 13 37.88 -17.73 12.02
C THR A 13 37.67 -16.52 11.12
N ASP A 14 36.65 -16.63 10.28
CA ASP A 14 35.98 -15.50 9.64
C ASP A 14 35.42 -14.60 10.76
N SER A 15 36.02 -13.43 10.96
CA SER A 15 35.60 -12.47 11.99
C SER A 15 35.55 -11.06 11.44
N SER A 16 34.91 -10.89 10.29
CA SER A 16 34.49 -9.58 9.77
C SER A 16 33.06 -9.55 9.25
N ALA A 17 32.38 -10.70 9.16
CA ALA A 17 31.00 -10.75 8.72
C ALA A 17 30.06 -10.56 9.92
N VAL A 18 29.39 -9.41 9.97
CA VAL A 18 28.26 -9.17 10.88
C VAL A 18 27.28 -10.36 10.76
N PRO A 19 26.94 -11.07 11.85
CA PRO A 19 26.04 -12.21 11.84
C PRO A 19 24.72 -11.88 11.11
N LEU A 20 24.17 -12.84 10.37
CA LEU A 20 22.96 -12.66 9.57
C LEU A 20 21.79 -12.11 10.40
N GLU A 21 21.63 -12.58 11.64
CA GLU A 21 20.64 -12.08 12.60
C GLU A 21 20.79 -10.58 12.89
N GLN A 22 22.03 -10.09 12.98
CA GLN A 22 22.31 -8.68 13.20
C GLN A 22 22.03 -7.86 11.93
N LYS A 23 22.28 -8.43 10.74
CA LYS A 23 21.91 -7.80 9.46
C LYS A 23 20.38 -7.73 9.28
N ILE A 24 19.66 -8.79 9.63
CA ILE A 24 18.19 -8.85 9.61
C ILE A 24 17.63 -7.84 10.63
N SER A 25 18.16 -7.82 11.86
CA SER A 25 17.76 -6.85 12.89
C SER A 25 18.00 -5.40 12.47
N LEU A 26 19.12 -5.12 11.80
CA LEU A 26 19.43 -3.79 11.27
C LEU A 26 18.46 -3.41 10.13
N ALA A 27 18.23 -4.30 9.17
CA ALA A 27 17.32 -4.08 8.06
C ALA A 27 15.89 -3.82 8.55
N LEU A 28 15.42 -4.59 9.53
CA LEU A 28 14.10 -4.38 10.13
C LEU A 28 13.99 -3.03 10.85
N ARG A 29 15.05 -2.49 11.45
CA ARG A 29 15.05 -1.14 12.03
C ARG A 29 15.05 -0.03 10.98
N LEU A 30 15.66 -0.26 9.81
CA LEU A 30 15.71 0.71 8.71
C LEU A 30 14.42 0.75 7.90
N ILE A 31 13.75 -0.40 7.76
CA ILE A 31 12.49 -0.55 7.02
C ILE A 31 11.27 -0.31 7.92
N SER A 32 11.39 -0.61 9.22
CA SER A 32 10.33 -0.22 10.16
C SER A 32 10.19 1.30 10.13
N PRO A 33 8.96 1.81 9.99
CA PRO A 33 8.70 3.23 10.12
C PRO A 33 9.31 3.73 11.44
N LEU A 34 10.09 4.81 11.38
CA LEU A 34 10.53 5.55 12.56
C LEU A 34 9.28 5.97 13.33
N GLU A 35 8.92 5.16 14.33
CA GLU A 35 7.66 5.16 15.05
C GLU A 35 6.42 4.88 14.17
N ARG A 36 5.56 3.97 14.65
CA ARG A 36 4.15 3.98 14.22
C ARG A 36 3.70 5.42 14.45
N ARG A 37 3.24 6.12 13.41
CA ARG A 37 2.70 7.47 13.57
C ARG A 37 1.62 7.40 14.65
N GLU A 38 1.97 7.81 15.87
CA GLU A 38 1.00 8.07 16.91
C GLU A 38 0.03 9.06 16.29
N VAL A 39 -1.24 8.68 16.16
CA VAL A 39 -2.27 9.61 15.74
C VAL A 39 -2.28 10.67 16.82
N PRO A 40 -1.88 11.93 16.53
CA PRO A 40 -1.92 12.94 17.57
C PRO A 40 -3.37 13.02 18.04
N ALA A 41 -3.60 12.80 19.35
CA ALA A 41 -4.89 13.03 19.98
C ALA A 41 -5.41 14.36 19.45
N ALA A 42 -6.56 14.30 18.76
CA ALA A 42 -7.08 15.30 17.84
C ALA A 42 -6.48 16.69 18.12
N ARG A 43 -5.44 17.07 17.35
CA ARG A 43 -5.10 18.49 17.26
C ARG A 43 -6.39 19.14 16.81
N ASN A 44 -6.91 20.06 17.61
CA ASN A 44 -7.99 20.95 17.20
C ASN A 44 -7.52 21.64 15.92
N PHE A 45 -7.83 21.00 14.80
CA PHE A 45 -7.71 21.58 13.49
C PHE A 45 -8.78 22.66 13.51
N GLN A 46 -8.37 23.90 13.73
CA GLN A 46 -9.16 25.03 13.31
C GLN A 46 -8.90 25.15 11.81
N PRO A 47 -9.78 24.63 10.93
CA PRO A 47 -9.63 24.92 9.52
C PRO A 47 -9.70 26.43 9.37
N GLN A 48 -8.67 27.03 8.76
CA GLN A 48 -8.80 28.39 8.24
C GLN A 48 -10.00 28.37 7.30
N GLN A 49 -11.07 29.01 7.75
CA GLN A 49 -12.32 29.13 7.02
C GLN A 49 -12.03 29.90 5.72
N GLN A 50 -11.76 29.18 4.63
CA GLN A 50 -12.16 29.69 3.33
C GLN A 50 -13.69 29.72 3.39
N GLN A 51 -14.24 30.92 3.58
CA GLN A 51 -15.66 31.17 3.57
C GLN A 51 -16.22 30.72 2.21
N GLN A 52 -16.70 29.49 2.14
CA GLN A 52 -17.56 29.05 1.08
C GLN A 52 -18.98 29.10 1.64
N GLN A 53 -19.56 30.28 1.57
CA GLN A 53 -21.02 30.40 1.59
C GLN A 53 -21.52 29.64 0.36
N ASN A 54 -22.22 28.54 0.57
CA ASN A 54 -23.38 28.16 -0.24
C ASN A 54 -24.21 27.16 0.56
N GLN A 55 -25.38 27.65 0.98
CA GLN A 55 -26.49 26.85 1.45
C GLN A 55 -27.02 26.06 0.26
N ASP A 56 -27.01 24.73 0.35
CA ASP A 56 -27.93 23.88 -0.39
C ASP A 56 -28.34 22.74 0.56
N SER A 57 -29.52 22.89 1.15
CA SER A 57 -30.19 21.83 1.91
C SER A 57 -30.65 20.75 0.93
N ASN A 58 -29.80 19.76 0.68
CA ASN A 58 -30.20 18.50 0.05
C ASN A 58 -30.01 17.37 1.07
N ASP A 59 -31.02 17.15 1.92
CA ASP A 59 -31.04 16.14 2.99
C ASP A 59 -31.15 14.69 2.47
N GLY A 60 -30.57 14.41 1.29
CA GLY A 60 -30.53 13.09 0.68
C GLY A 60 -29.36 12.85 -0.28
N GLU A 61 -28.44 13.80 -0.47
CA GLU A 61 -27.31 13.60 -1.38
C GLU A 61 -26.13 12.95 -0.65
N LEU A 62 -25.79 11.73 -1.07
CA LEU A 62 -24.63 11.00 -0.56
C LEU A 62 -23.36 11.84 -0.74
N LYS A 63 -22.78 12.30 0.38
CA LYS A 63 -21.50 13.00 0.37
C LYS A 63 -20.39 12.02 0.02
N ARG A 64 -19.85 12.17 -1.19
CA ARG A 64 -18.71 11.38 -1.67
C ARG A 64 -17.38 12.00 -1.29
N CYS A 65 -16.30 11.24 -1.43
CA CYS A 65 -14.95 11.78 -1.26
C CYS A 65 -14.68 12.91 -2.25
N ASN A 66 -13.79 13.83 -1.87
CA ASN A 66 -13.44 15.03 -2.64
C ASN A 66 -12.87 14.75 -4.05
N TRP A 67 -12.35 13.55 -4.29
CA TRP A 67 -11.83 13.11 -5.58
C TRP A 67 -12.92 12.55 -6.52
N ILE A 68 -14.14 12.36 -6.03
CA ILE A 68 -15.30 12.16 -6.89
C ILE A 68 -15.97 13.52 -7.14
N THR A 69 -15.98 13.91 -8.41
CA THR A 69 -16.55 15.19 -8.85
C THR A 69 -17.87 14.96 -9.58
N LYS A 70 -18.68 16.00 -9.76
CA LYS A 70 -19.91 15.94 -10.57
C LYS A 70 -19.67 15.50 -12.02
N ASN A 71 -18.45 15.69 -12.52
CA ASN A 71 -18.06 15.35 -13.89
C ASN A 71 -17.33 13.99 -13.97
N SER A 72 -17.19 13.27 -12.85
CA SER A 72 -16.54 11.96 -12.84
C SER A 72 -17.38 10.94 -13.63
N ASP A 73 -16.71 10.05 -14.34
CA ASP A 73 -17.37 9.00 -15.11
C ASP A 73 -18.20 8.07 -14.21
N LYS A 74 -19.36 7.64 -14.70
CA LYS A 74 -20.29 6.79 -13.95
C LYS A 74 -19.66 5.51 -13.43
N VAL A 75 -18.77 4.89 -14.22
CA VAL A 75 -18.05 3.67 -13.83
C VAL A 75 -17.15 3.91 -12.63
N TYR A 76 -16.48 5.07 -12.59
CA TYR A 76 -15.61 5.41 -11.47
C TYR A 76 -16.40 5.76 -10.21
N VAL A 77 -17.55 6.43 -10.37
CA VAL A 77 -18.47 6.73 -9.26
C VAL A 77 -19.04 5.43 -8.66
N ALA A 78 -19.49 4.49 -9.50
CA ALA A 78 -20.00 3.19 -9.03
C ALA A 78 -18.92 2.41 -8.27
N PHE A 79 -17.69 2.37 -8.80
CA PHE A 79 -16.56 1.74 -8.12
C PHE A 79 -16.26 2.39 -6.75
N HIS A 80 -16.32 3.72 -6.66
CA HIS A 80 -16.18 4.42 -5.36
C HIS A 80 -17.28 4.02 -4.39
N ASP A 81 -18.53 4.02 -4.83
CA ASP A 81 -19.69 3.83 -3.95
C ASP A 81 -19.84 2.37 -3.49
N GLU A 82 -19.52 1.41 -4.35
CA GLU A 82 -19.81 -0.02 -4.12
C GLU A 82 -18.58 -0.85 -3.74
N CYS A 83 -17.37 -0.43 -4.14
CA CYS A 83 -16.17 -1.24 -3.96
C CYS A 83 -15.12 -0.56 -3.07
N TRP A 84 -14.94 0.76 -3.21
CA TRP A 84 -13.84 1.44 -2.53
C TRP A 84 -14.03 1.50 -1.01
N GLY A 85 -13.10 0.90 -0.28
CA GLY A 85 -13.14 0.84 1.18
C GLY A 85 -14.08 -0.22 1.76
N VAL A 86 -14.72 -1.04 0.91
CA VAL A 86 -15.48 -2.21 1.35
C VAL A 86 -14.50 -3.36 1.62
N PRO A 87 -14.56 -4.00 2.80
CA PRO A 87 -13.66 -5.11 3.12
C PRO A 87 -13.94 -6.32 2.20
N VAL A 88 -12.90 -6.83 1.56
CA VAL A 88 -12.93 -8.03 0.70
C VAL A 88 -11.96 -9.05 1.26
N TYR A 89 -12.39 -10.32 1.32
CA TYR A 89 -11.62 -11.44 1.88
C TYR A 89 -11.29 -12.52 0.84
N ASP A 90 -11.69 -12.33 -0.41
CA ASP A 90 -11.37 -13.23 -1.51
C ASP A 90 -10.00 -12.86 -2.11
N ASP A 91 -9.06 -13.79 -2.02
CA ASP A 91 -7.66 -13.59 -2.44
C ASP A 91 -7.55 -13.19 -3.92
N ASN A 92 -8.40 -13.75 -4.79
CA ASN A 92 -8.40 -13.43 -6.21
C ASN A 92 -8.80 -11.98 -6.47
N GLN A 93 -9.85 -11.49 -5.79
CA GLN A 93 -10.28 -10.10 -5.90
C GLN A 93 -9.26 -9.12 -5.32
N LEU A 94 -8.59 -9.50 -4.22
CA LEU A 94 -7.50 -8.71 -3.65
C LEU A 94 -6.31 -8.63 -4.61
N PHE A 95 -5.93 -9.75 -5.23
CA PHE A 95 -4.87 -9.77 -6.24
C PHE A 95 -5.24 -9.00 -7.50
N GLU A 96 -6.49 -9.10 -7.96
CA GLU A 96 -7.00 -8.31 -9.10
C GLU A 96 -6.86 -6.81 -8.82
N LEU A 97 -7.32 -6.33 -7.66
CA LEU A 97 -7.19 -4.91 -7.30
C LEU A 97 -5.73 -4.47 -7.19
N LEU A 98 -4.86 -5.32 -6.62
CA LEU A 98 -3.43 -5.07 -6.54
C LEU A 98 -2.79 -4.95 -7.93
N ALA A 99 -3.09 -5.87 -8.84
CA ALA A 99 -2.58 -5.84 -10.21
C ALA A 99 -3.05 -4.59 -10.97
N LEU A 100 -4.35 -4.25 -10.86
CA LEU A 100 -4.91 -3.03 -11.46
C LEU A 100 -4.27 -1.76 -10.89
N SER A 101 -3.90 -1.74 -9.60
CA SER A 101 -3.22 -0.58 -9.00
C SER A 101 -1.84 -0.31 -9.58
N GLY A 102 -1.15 -1.33 -10.10
CA GLY A 102 0.14 -1.16 -10.80
C GLY A 102 0.02 -0.34 -12.09
N MET A 103 -1.16 -0.34 -12.71
CA MET A 103 -1.42 0.42 -13.94
C MET A 103 -1.62 1.92 -13.70
N LEU A 104 -1.74 2.35 -12.43
CA LEU A 104 -1.94 3.76 -12.06
C LEU A 104 -0.74 4.65 -12.38
N MET A 105 0.41 4.07 -12.76
CA MET A 105 1.57 4.83 -13.21
C MET A 105 1.30 5.54 -14.55
N ASP A 106 0.53 4.90 -15.44
CA ASP A 106 0.27 5.39 -16.80
C ASP A 106 -1.21 5.74 -17.05
N TYR A 107 -2.13 5.15 -16.29
CA TYR A 107 -3.57 5.30 -16.50
C TYR A 107 -4.27 5.79 -15.23
N ASN A 108 -5.41 6.49 -15.42
CA ASN A 108 -6.31 6.80 -14.31
C ASN A 108 -7.30 5.65 -14.07
N TRP A 109 -7.98 5.67 -12.92
CA TRP A 109 -8.95 4.65 -12.54
C TRP A 109 -10.09 4.47 -13.55
N THR A 110 -10.61 5.53 -14.16
CA THR A 110 -11.65 5.41 -15.19
C THR A 110 -11.19 4.48 -16.31
N GLU A 111 -9.98 4.70 -16.84
CA GLU A 111 -9.49 3.94 -17.99
C GLU A 111 -9.14 2.50 -17.63
N ILE A 112 -8.62 2.28 -16.42
CA ILE A 112 -8.36 0.95 -15.89
C ILE A 112 -9.68 0.17 -15.74
N LEU A 113 -10.70 0.79 -15.13
CA LEU A 113 -12.00 0.15 -14.89
C LEU A 113 -12.74 -0.18 -16.18
N LYS A 114 -12.67 0.70 -17.20
CA LYS A 114 -13.24 0.42 -18.53
C LYS A 114 -12.63 -0.80 -19.22
N ARG A 115 -11.36 -1.11 -18.92
CA ARG A 115 -10.60 -2.24 -19.48
C ARG A 115 -10.59 -3.47 -18.58
N LYS A 116 -11.21 -3.40 -17.39
CA LYS A 116 -11.20 -4.46 -16.38
C LYS A 116 -11.61 -5.82 -16.95
N GLU A 117 -12.68 -5.87 -17.75
CA GLU A 117 -13.15 -7.12 -18.34
C GLU A 117 -12.16 -7.70 -19.36
N VAL A 118 -11.51 -6.83 -20.14
CA VAL A 118 -10.47 -7.26 -21.09
C VAL A 118 -9.28 -7.88 -20.33
N PHE A 119 -8.92 -7.35 -19.17
CA PHE A 119 -7.87 -7.94 -18.35
C PHE A 119 -8.26 -9.30 -17.77
N ARG A 120 -9.54 -9.49 -17.39
CA ARG A 120 -10.06 -10.78 -16.91
C ARG A 120 -10.11 -11.85 -18.00
N GLU A 121 -10.32 -11.46 -19.25
CA GLU A 121 -10.26 -12.40 -20.37
C GLU A 121 -8.83 -12.78 -20.75
N ALA A 122 -7.87 -11.88 -20.50
CA ALA A 122 -6.47 -12.07 -20.92
C ALA A 122 -5.62 -12.87 -19.92
N PHE A 123 -5.97 -12.89 -18.63
CA PHE A 123 -5.19 -13.46 -17.53
C PHE A 123 -6.05 -14.36 -16.66
#